data_AF-A0AB36EV37-F1
#
_entry.id   AF-A0AB36EV37-F1
#
_cell.length_a   1.000
_cell.length_b   1.000
_cell.length_c   1.000
_cell.angle_alpha   90.00
_cell.angle_beta   90.00
_cell.angle_gamma   90.00
#
_symmetry.space_group_name_H-M   'P 1'
#
loop_
_entity.id
_entity.type
_entity.pdbx_description
1 polymer ?
#
loop_
_entity_poly.entity_id
_entity_poly.type
_entity_poly.pdbx_seq_one_letter_code
_entity_poly.pdbx_strand_id
1 'polypeptide(L)'
;MLLLRGIAFTLDIALIASLVALLYLPTRQVLAAILPAALYFPLCEWLLRGFTPGKWICRIRVIAPNGEPPHLTQVLIRSAFRLVETNPFLLGGLPAAVVFIWSRQAQRMGDMWAFTFVIPVSDLARIRQRIAEMENAPPPQPES
;
A
#
# COMPACT_ATOMS: atom_id res chain seq x y z
N MET A 1 6.38 11.76 -5.62
CA MET A 1 6.01 10.51 -4.90
C MET A 1 4.50 10.25 -4.90
N LEU A 2 3.64 11.24 -4.61
CA LEU A 2 2.17 11.13 -4.70
C LEU A 2 1.67 10.64 -6.07
N LEU A 3 2.18 11.22 -7.16
CA LEU A 3 1.81 10.84 -8.52
C LEU A 3 2.11 9.35 -8.82
N LEU A 4 3.29 8.86 -8.46
CA LEU A 4 3.67 7.45 -8.64
C LEU A 4 2.79 6.52 -7.83
N ARG A 5 2.40 6.93 -6.61
CA ARG A 5 1.44 6.17 -5.78
C ARG A 5 0.06 6.13 -6.43
N GLY A 6 -0.39 7.24 -7.01
CA GLY A 6 -1.65 7.32 -7.75
C GLY A 6 -1.64 6.42 -8.98
N ILE A 7 -0.59 6.49 -9.80
CA ILE A 7 -0.42 5.64 -11.00
C ILE A 7 -0.40 4.16 -10.61
N ALA A 8 0.40 3.77 -9.60
CA ALA A 8 0.45 2.41 -9.10
C ALA A 8 -0.94 1.92 -8.66
N PHE A 9 -1.69 2.76 -7.95
CA PHE A 9 -3.04 2.43 -7.50
C PHE A 9 -4.02 2.27 -8.67
N THR A 10 -3.98 3.16 -9.67
CA THR A 10 -4.81 3.05 -10.87
C THR A 10 -4.50 1.76 -11.65
N LEU A 11 -3.23 1.41 -11.79
CA LEU A 11 -2.82 0.15 -12.43
C LEU A 11 -3.33 -1.08 -11.67
N ASP A 12 -3.18 -1.10 -10.34
CA ASP A 12 -3.69 -2.19 -9.50
C ASP A 12 -5.23 -2.32 -9.61
N ILE A 13 -5.96 -1.20 -9.60
CA ILE A 13 -7.43 -1.18 -9.74
C ILE A 13 -7.87 -1.66 -11.12
N ALA A 14 -7.20 -1.23 -12.20
CA ALA A 14 -7.49 -1.69 -13.55
C ALA A 14 -7.26 -3.22 -13.68
N LEU A 15 -6.20 -3.74 -13.06
CA LEU A 15 -5.93 -5.17 -13.05
C LEU A 15 -6.98 -5.96 -12.27
N ILE A 16 -7.37 -5.48 -11.08
CA ILE A 16 -8.45 -6.08 -10.28
C ILE A 16 -9.77 -6.06 -11.05
N ALA A 17 -10.14 -4.93 -11.64
CA ALA A 17 -11.39 -4.77 -12.39
C ALA A 17 -11.43 -5.74 -13.58
N SER A 18 -10.31 -5.89 -14.30
CA SER A 18 -10.17 -6.83 -15.41
C SER A 18 -10.31 -8.28 -14.94
N LEU A 19 -9.66 -8.64 -13.83
CA LEU A 19 -9.76 -9.97 -13.22
C LEU A 19 -11.19 -10.28 -12.73
N VAL A 20 -11.82 -9.32 -12.05
CA VAL A 20 -13.20 -9.44 -11.56
C VAL A 20 -14.17 -9.61 -12.73
N ALA A 21 -14.05 -8.80 -13.78
CA ALA A 21 -14.89 -8.92 -14.96
C ALA A 21 -14.73 -10.29 -15.63
N LEU A 22 -13.49 -10.78 -15.78
CA LEU A 22 -13.21 -12.10 -16.35
C LEU A 22 -13.87 -13.23 -15.57
N LEU A 23 -13.86 -13.17 -14.23
CA LEU A 23 -14.45 -14.20 -13.38
C LEU A 23 -15.98 -14.07 -13.24
N TYR A 24 -16.49 -12.83 -13.20
CA TYR A 24 -17.91 -12.53 -12.98
C TYR A 24 -18.76 -12.68 -14.24
N LEU A 25 -18.31 -12.20 -15.42
CA LEU A 25 -19.12 -12.23 -16.64
C LEU A 25 -19.62 -13.64 -17.05
N PRO A 26 -18.81 -14.71 -16.97
CA PRO A 26 -19.27 -16.06 -17.34
C PRO A 26 -20.09 -16.75 -16.23
N THR A 27 -19.76 -16.53 -14.96
CA THR A 27 -20.37 -17.26 -13.84
C THR A 27 -21.56 -16.52 -13.21
N ARG A 28 -21.57 -15.19 -13.32
CA ARG A 28 -22.45 -14.23 -12.62
C ARG A 28 -22.47 -14.39 -11.10
N GLN A 29 -21.46 -15.06 -10.53
CA GLN A 29 -21.37 -15.28 -9.09
C GLN A 29 -20.82 -14.04 -8.38
N VAL A 30 -21.60 -13.48 -7.46
CA VAL A 30 -21.21 -12.29 -6.68
C VAL A 30 -19.90 -12.54 -5.90
N LEU A 31 -19.72 -13.75 -5.38
CA LEU A 31 -18.50 -14.13 -4.66
C LEU A 31 -17.25 -14.05 -5.55
N ALA A 32 -17.37 -14.37 -6.84
CA ALA A 32 -16.28 -14.28 -7.82
C ALA A 32 -15.85 -12.82 -8.09
N ALA A 33 -16.68 -11.83 -7.74
CA ALA A 33 -16.31 -10.42 -7.81
C ALA A 33 -15.71 -9.89 -6.50
N ILE A 34 -16.30 -10.23 -5.35
CA ILE A 34 -15.90 -9.68 -4.05
C ILE A 34 -14.56 -10.24 -3.59
N LEU A 35 -14.37 -11.56 -3.71
CA LEU A 35 -13.24 -12.24 -3.10
C LEU A 35 -11.89 -11.83 -3.71
N PRO A 36 -11.72 -11.79 -5.05
CA PRO A 36 -10.47 -11.30 -5.65
C PRO A 36 -10.20 -9.83 -5.33
N ALA A 37 -11.23 -8.98 -5.34
CA ALA A 37 -11.07 -7.55 -5.05
C ALA A 37 -10.62 -7.29 -3.61
N ALA A 38 -11.19 -8.02 -2.63
CA ALA A 38 -10.83 -7.89 -1.23
C ALA A 38 -9.45 -8.47 -0.91
N LEU A 39 -9.08 -9.59 -1.55
CA LEU A 39 -7.86 -10.32 -1.22
C LEU A 39 -6.63 -9.87 -2.04
N TYR A 40 -6.80 -9.23 -3.19
CA TYR A 40 -5.70 -8.84 -4.06
C TYR A 40 -4.60 -8.05 -3.33
N PHE A 41 -4.97 -6.94 -2.68
CA PHE A 41 -4.00 -6.07 -2.00
C PHE A 41 -3.28 -6.75 -0.83
N PRO A 42 -3.98 -7.38 0.14
CA PRO A 42 -3.30 -8.06 1.24
C PRO A 42 -2.42 -9.21 0.76
N LEU A 43 -2.90 -10.02 -0.20
CA LEU A 43 -2.12 -11.14 -0.73
C LEU A 43 -0.88 -10.67 -1.49
N CYS A 44 -1.02 -9.70 -2.39
CA CYS A 44 0.12 -9.17 -3.13
C CYS A 44 1.12 -8.49 -2.18
N GLU A 45 0.66 -7.61 -1.29
CA GLU A 45 1.56 -6.89 -0.38
C GLU A 45 2.29 -7.86 0.57
N TRP A 46 1.63 -8.92 1.03
CA TRP A 46 2.26 -9.93 1.89
C TRP A 46 3.22 -10.84 1.10
N LEU A 47 2.76 -11.43 0.00
CA LEU A 47 3.54 -12.41 -0.79
C LEU A 47 4.73 -11.75 -1.48
N LEU A 48 4.56 -10.52 -1.99
CA LEU A 48 5.60 -9.77 -2.69
C LEU A 48 6.37 -8.82 -1.76
N ARG A 49 6.27 -9.00 -0.44
CA ARG A 49 7.06 -8.27 0.57
C ARG A 49 7.00 -6.74 0.40
N GLY A 50 5.78 -6.21 0.36
CA GLY A 50 5.49 -4.78 0.26
C GLY A 50 5.29 -4.26 -1.17
N PHE A 51 5.23 -5.15 -2.17
CA PHE A 51 4.90 -4.79 -3.55
C PHE A 51 3.48 -5.18 -3.95
N THR A 52 2.97 -4.48 -4.97
CA THR A 52 1.84 -4.88 -5.81
C THR A 52 2.31 -4.73 -7.25
N PRO A 53 1.68 -5.39 -8.24
CA PRO A 53 2.01 -5.21 -9.66
C PRO A 53 2.17 -3.73 -10.10
N GLY A 54 1.23 -2.86 -9.75
CA GLY A 54 1.31 -1.43 -10.06
C GLY A 54 2.46 -0.72 -9.35
N LYS A 55 2.73 -1.06 -8.07
CA LYS A 55 3.87 -0.52 -7.32
C LYS A 55 5.21 -1.00 -7.87
N TRP A 56 5.27 -2.24 -8.34
CA TRP A 56 6.45 -2.83 -8.95
C TRP A 56 6.83 -2.10 -10.24
N ILE A 57 5.84 -1.82 -11.10
CA ILE A 57 6.01 -0.99 -12.32
C ILE A 57 6.50 0.42 -11.94
N CYS A 58 5.92 1.02 -10.90
CA CYS A 58 6.31 2.35 -10.43
C CYS A 58 7.60 2.38 -9.61
N ARG A 59 8.27 1.25 -9.40
CA ARG A 59 9.48 1.10 -8.58
C ARG A 59 9.35 1.72 -7.17
N ILE A 60 8.19 1.54 -6.56
CA ILE A 60 7.90 1.95 -5.18
C ILE A 60 7.56 0.71 -4.34
N ARG A 61 7.93 0.73 -3.06
CA ARG A 61 7.72 -0.38 -2.12
C ARG A 61 7.17 0.14 -0.80
N VAL A 62 6.31 -0.65 -0.15
CA VAL A 62 5.92 -0.43 1.24
C VAL A 62 6.97 -1.06 2.16
N ILE A 63 7.41 -0.31 3.17
CA ILE A 63 8.32 -0.77 4.23
C ILE A 63 7.74 -0.45 5.61
N ALA A 64 8.13 -1.26 6.59
CA ALA A 64 7.94 -0.98 8.00
C ALA A 64 8.97 0.05 8.51
N PRO A 65 8.80 0.61 9.72
CA PRO A 65 9.68 1.66 10.26
C PRO A 65 11.14 1.23 10.42
N ASN A 66 11.38 -0.07 10.57
CA ASN A 66 12.70 -0.71 10.63
C ASN A 66 13.34 -0.93 9.24
N GLY A 67 12.70 -0.53 8.14
CA GLY A 67 13.22 -0.73 6.78
C GLY A 67 13.03 -2.14 6.22
N GLU A 68 12.35 -3.02 6.95
CA GLU A 68 11.96 -4.36 6.51
C GLU A 68 10.59 -4.35 5.78
N PRO A 69 10.25 -5.41 5.04
CA PRO A 69 8.90 -5.58 4.50
C PRO A 69 7.82 -5.49 5.58
N PRO A 70 6.60 -5.04 5.22
CA PRO A 70 5.52 -4.92 6.20
C PRO A 70 5.12 -6.30 6.75
N HIS A 71 4.86 -6.34 8.05
CA HIS A 71 4.35 -7.54 8.71
C HIS A 71 2.90 -7.83 8.30
N LEU A 72 2.46 -9.07 8.50
CA LEU A 72 1.08 -9.49 8.18
C LEU A 72 0.04 -8.59 8.86
N THR A 73 0.22 -8.25 10.13
CA THR A 73 -0.69 -7.35 10.87
C THR A 73 -0.79 -5.98 10.22
N GLN A 74 0.33 -5.40 9.81
CA GLN A 74 0.37 -4.11 9.12
C GLN A 74 -0.35 -4.19 7.77
N VAL A 75 -0.12 -5.26 7.00
CA VAL A 75 -0.81 -5.50 5.72
C VAL A 75 -2.33 -5.64 5.92
N LEU A 76 -2.76 -6.35 6.97
CA LEU A 76 -4.18 -6.53 7.28
C LEU A 76 -4.85 -5.22 7.71
N ILE A 77 -4.22 -4.43 8.58
CA ILE A 77 -4.71 -3.11 8.98
C ILE A 77 -4.89 -2.22 7.74
N ARG A 78 -3.87 -2.14 6.89
CA ARG A 78 -3.93 -1.38 5.63
C ARG A 78 -5.08 -1.84 4.72
N SER A 79 -5.28 -3.15 4.62
CA SER A 79 -6.29 -3.75 3.76
C SER A 79 -7.71 -3.56 4.32
N ALA A 80 -7.88 -3.59 5.63
CA ALA A 80 -9.14 -3.27 6.30
C ALA A 80 -9.53 -1.79 6.06
N PHE A 81 -8.60 -0.86 6.28
CA PHE A 81 -8.84 0.55 5.96
C PHE A 81 -9.13 0.75 4.47
N ARG A 82 -8.51 -0.02 3.57
CA ARG A 82 -8.79 0.02 2.15
C ARG A 82 -10.22 -0.41 1.81
N LEU A 83 -10.77 -1.42 2.48
CA LEU A 83 -12.17 -1.83 2.28
C LEU A 83 -13.15 -0.72 2.71
N VAL A 84 -12.81 0.03 3.77
CA VAL A 84 -13.61 1.17 4.24
C VAL A 84 -13.46 2.37 3.30
N GLU A 85 -12.23 2.72 2.91
CA GLU A 85 -11.92 3.87 2.04
C GLU A 85 -12.35 3.65 0.57
N THR A 86 -12.36 2.40 0.10
CA THR A 86 -12.60 2.03 -1.31
C THR A 86 -13.97 1.35 -1.49
N ASN A 87 -14.94 1.68 -0.63
CA ASN A 87 -16.25 1.03 -0.65
C ASN A 87 -16.92 1.12 -2.06
N PRO A 88 -17.19 -0.02 -2.71
CA PRO A 88 -17.77 -0.05 -4.07
C PRO A 88 -19.20 0.50 -4.16
N PHE A 89 -19.94 0.55 -3.05
CA PHE A 89 -21.35 0.98 -3.01
C PHE A 89 -21.55 2.50 -3.09
N LEU A 90 -20.52 3.31 -2.84
CA LEU A 90 -20.59 4.79 -2.83
C LEU A 90 -19.82 5.42 -4.00
N LEU A 91 -20.04 4.91 -5.22
CA LEU A 91 -19.34 5.29 -6.46
C LEU A 91 -17.90 4.76 -6.52
N GLY A 92 -17.73 3.62 -7.20
CA GLY A 92 -16.45 2.97 -7.45
C GLY A 92 -15.33 3.96 -7.81
N GLY A 93 -14.32 4.04 -6.94
CA GLY A 93 -12.98 4.57 -7.23
C GLY A 93 -12.82 6.10 -7.37
N LEU A 94 -13.87 6.85 -7.70
CA LEU A 94 -13.75 8.30 -7.97
C LEU A 94 -13.49 9.16 -6.70
N PRO A 95 -14.16 8.95 -5.55
CA PRO A 95 -13.90 9.78 -4.37
C PRO A 95 -12.53 9.51 -3.74
N ALA A 96 -12.06 8.26 -3.76
CA ALA A 96 -10.78 7.88 -3.16
C ALA A 96 -9.57 8.42 -3.95
N ALA A 97 -9.68 8.53 -5.29
CA ALA A 97 -8.68 9.18 -6.13
C ALA A 97 -8.64 10.70 -5.92
N VAL A 98 -9.80 11.34 -5.71
CA VAL A 98 -9.94 12.78 -5.52
C VAL A 98 -9.53 13.22 -4.10
N VAL A 99 -9.87 12.46 -3.06
CA VAL A 99 -9.43 12.73 -1.68
C VAL A 99 -7.92 12.53 -1.52
N PHE A 100 -7.30 11.67 -2.32
CA PHE A 100 -5.84 11.46 -2.34
C PHE A 100 -5.03 12.66 -2.80
N ILE A 101 -5.61 13.45 -3.71
CA ILE A 101 -4.95 14.62 -4.32
C ILE A 101 -4.81 15.76 -3.30
N TRP A 102 -5.59 15.74 -2.20
CA TRP A 102 -5.68 16.86 -1.25
C TRP A 102 -4.97 16.65 0.09
N SER A 103 -4.45 15.46 0.41
CA SER A 103 -3.71 15.26 1.66
C SER A 103 -2.25 15.75 1.54
N ARG A 104 -1.95 16.86 2.24
CA ARG A 104 -0.63 17.48 2.34
C ARG A 104 0.48 16.55 2.87
N GLN A 105 0.15 15.41 3.46
CA GLN A 105 1.12 14.48 4.08
C GLN A 105 1.42 13.24 3.23
N ALA A 106 0.81 13.08 2.06
CA ALA A 106 1.12 12.00 1.12
C ALA A 106 1.07 10.57 1.70
N GLN A 107 0.32 10.34 2.79
CA GLN A 107 0.10 9.05 3.43
C GLN A 107 -1.40 8.75 3.55
N ARG A 108 -1.79 7.49 3.33
CA ARG A 108 -3.17 7.01 3.58
C ARG A 108 -3.45 6.96 5.06
N MET A 109 -4.73 7.04 5.45
CA MET A 109 -5.11 6.70 6.82
C MET A 109 -4.62 5.29 7.15
N GLY A 110 -4.85 4.32 6.27
CA GLY A 110 -4.33 2.96 6.46
C GLY A 110 -2.79 2.86 6.58
N ASP A 111 -2.02 3.78 5.96
CA ASP A 111 -0.56 3.78 6.13
C ASP A 111 -0.16 4.29 7.52
N MET A 112 -0.83 5.36 7.99
CA MET A 112 -0.58 5.98 9.29
C MET A 112 -0.93 5.03 10.43
N TRP A 113 -2.11 4.41 10.37
CA TRP A 113 -2.56 3.46 11.39
C TRP A 113 -1.72 2.18 11.43
N ALA A 114 -1.19 1.74 10.29
CA ALA A 114 -0.32 0.57 10.23
C ALA A 114 1.17 0.90 10.51
N PHE A 115 1.52 2.17 10.72
CA PHE A 115 2.90 2.64 10.83
C PHE A 115 3.79 2.12 9.70
N THR A 116 3.39 2.38 8.45
CA THR A 116 4.12 1.93 7.26
C THR A 116 4.41 3.07 6.31
N PHE A 117 5.51 2.96 5.58
CA PHE A 117 5.98 3.99 4.66
C PHE A 117 6.05 3.42 3.25
N VAL A 118 5.65 4.22 2.26
CA VAL A 118 5.94 3.90 0.86
C VAL A 118 7.21 4.64 0.49
N ILE A 119 8.16 3.99 -0.16
CA ILE A 119 9.41 4.62 -0.60
C ILE A 119 9.78 4.17 -2.02
N PRO A 120 10.55 4.98 -2.77
CA PRO A 120 11.23 4.50 -3.96
C PRO A 120 12.19 3.36 -3.63
N VAL A 121 12.27 2.36 -4.51
CA VAL A 121 13.18 1.22 -4.31
C VAL A 121 14.64 1.67 -4.33
N SER A 122 14.97 2.74 -5.05
CA SER A 122 16.31 3.37 -5.07
C SER A 122 16.77 3.84 -3.69
N ASP A 123 15.83 4.20 -2.81
CA ASP A 123 16.14 4.85 -1.53
C ASP A 123 16.25 3.83 -0.39
N LEU A 124 15.87 2.58 -0.65
CA LEU A 124 15.82 1.51 0.35
C LEU A 124 17.18 1.27 1.04
N ALA A 125 18.26 1.19 0.25
CA ALA A 125 19.60 0.96 0.79
C ALA A 125 20.05 2.11 1.70
N ARG A 126 19.81 3.36 1.26
CA ARG A 126 20.12 4.57 2.04
C ARG A 126 19.32 4.63 3.34
N ILE A 127 18.03 4.28 3.30
CA ILE A 127 17.16 4.30 4.48
C ILE A 127 17.60 3.24 5.49
N ARG A 128 17.89 2.02 5.04
CA ARG A 128 18.40 0.94 5.91
C ARG A 128 19.72 1.32 6.57
N GLN A 129 20.63 1.94 5.81
CA GLN A 129 21.88 2.44 6.36
C GLN A 129 21.65 3.49 7.44
N ARG A 130 20.79 4.48 7.20
CA ARG A 130 20.47 5.50 8.22
C ARG A 130 19.81 4.93 9.48
N ILE A 131 18.92 3.95 9.32
CA ILE A 131 18.29 3.28 10.46
C ILE A 131 19.37 2.56 11.29
N ALA A 132 20.30 1.86 10.64
CA ALA A 132 21.42 1.21 11.32
C ALA A 132 22.37 2.21 12.00
N GLU A 133 22.66 3.35 11.37
CA GLU A 133 23.46 4.42 11.97
C GLU A 133 22.81 5.00 13.22
N MET A 134 21.48 5.20 13.20
CA MET A 134 20.71 5.69 14.35
C MET A 134 20.65 4.65 15.49
N GLU A 135 20.55 3.38 15.15
CA GLU A 135 20.53 2.29 16.14
C GLU A 135 21.90 2.10 16.82
N ASN A 136 22.99 2.36 16.10
CA ASN A 136 24.36 2.29 16.61
C ASN A 136 24.86 3.63 17.20
N ALA A 137 24.03 4.67 17.23
CA ALA A 137 24.44 5.97 17.74
C ALA A 137 24.72 5.89 19.25
N PRO A 138 25.85 6.43 19.73
CA PRO A 138 26.11 6.47 21.17
C PRO A 138 25.00 7.23 21.89
N PRO A 139 24.64 6.82 23.12
CA PRO A 139 23.59 7.49 23.88
C PRO A 139 23.95 8.98 24.06
N PRO A 140 22.94 9.87 24.04
CA PRO A 140 23.17 11.30 24.22
C PRO A 140 23.94 11.52 25.52
N GLN A 141 25.07 12.22 25.45
CA GLN A 141 25.84 12.56 26.63
C GLN A 141 24.95 13.48 27.50
N PRO A 142 24.83 13.21 28.81
CA PRO A 142 24.05 14.08 29.68
C PRO A 142 24.60 15.51 29.59
N GLU A 143 23.73 16.46 29.26
CA GLU A 143 24.07 17.88 29.28
C GLU A 143 24.52 18.24 30.70
N SER A 144 25.78 18.68 30.82
CA SER A 144 26.46 19.05 32.07
C SER A 144 25.95 20.35 32.66
#